data_AF-A3ZTA5-F1
#
_entry.id   AF-A3ZTA5-F1
#
_cell.length_a   1.000
_cell.length_b   1.000
_cell.length_c   1.000
_cell.angle_alpha   90.00
_cell.angle_beta   90.00
_cell.angle_gamma   90.00
#
_symmetry.space_group_name_H-M   'P 1'
#
loop_
_entity.id
_entity.type
_entity.pdbx_description
1 polymer ?
#
loop_
_entity_poly.entity_id
_entity_poly.type
_entity_poly.pdbx_seq_one_letter_code
_entity_poly.pdbx_strand_id
1 'polypeptide(L)'
;MFTRLLLALLLSAVIAPLGMATELEVKVLQEWSGKTPNNSLKSLAPESGFVTATEQWKKLWTAWRPGEELPKIDFTQQIVLVGVVDGPNQVMLRPTMQIEEIRFVTAGTRMAGPGFGYKLVAVNKAGVKRVNGQPINAASASEGSIQVTVIGKLQTGLVAIGGETTGTTITAKGITWELELGSSEELRKMAETLDGKQAKVTGSLERRAGVEVAERWIVTVKKLTAAGAN
;
A
#
# COMPACT_ATOMS: atom_id res chain seq x y z
N MET A 1 -43.37 64.76 -5.93
CA MET A 1 -43.11 64.03 -7.20
C MET A 1 -41.61 63.76 -7.28
N PHE A 2 -41.22 62.52 -7.60
CA PHE A 2 -39.86 61.98 -7.81
C PHE A 2 -39.02 61.71 -6.53
N THR A 3 -38.98 60.48 -6.01
CA THR A 3 -38.32 59.24 -6.48
C THR A 3 -36.79 59.36 -6.51
N ARG A 4 -36.09 58.62 -5.64
CA ARG A 4 -34.89 57.81 -5.96
C ARG A 4 -34.38 57.04 -4.73
N LEU A 5 -34.78 55.76 -4.69
CA LEU A 5 -34.19 54.70 -3.89
C LEU A 5 -32.89 54.26 -4.59
N LEU A 6 -31.73 54.43 -3.95
CA LEU A 6 -30.46 53.88 -4.44
C LEU A 6 -30.06 52.73 -3.51
N LEU A 7 -30.35 51.51 -3.95
CA LEU A 7 -29.95 50.27 -3.29
C LEU A 7 -28.54 49.91 -3.78
N ALA A 8 -27.51 50.22 -2.99
CA ALA A 8 -26.14 49.81 -3.27
C ALA A 8 -25.91 48.38 -2.75
N LEU A 9 -25.93 47.41 -3.66
CA LEU A 9 -25.60 46.01 -3.37
C LEU A 9 -24.07 45.89 -3.23
N LEU A 10 -23.55 45.89 -1.99
CA LEU A 10 -22.15 45.58 -1.71
C LEU A 10 -21.92 44.06 -1.87
N LEU A 11 -21.35 43.66 -3.00
CA LEU A 11 -20.94 42.29 -3.26
C LEU A 11 -19.55 42.04 -2.62
N SER A 12 -19.54 41.57 -1.37
CA SER A 12 -18.31 41.19 -0.68
C SER A 12 -17.76 39.89 -1.27
N ALA A 13 -16.74 39.97 -2.12
CA ALA A 13 -16.00 38.80 -2.58
C ALA A 13 -15.21 38.20 -1.40
N VAL A 14 -15.68 37.08 -0.86
CA VAL A 14 -14.93 36.27 0.11
C VAL A 14 -13.78 35.62 -0.65
N ILE A 15 -12.58 36.21 -0.57
CA ILE A 15 -11.35 35.58 -1.02
C ILE A 15 -11.03 34.49 0.02
N ALA A 16 -11.40 33.25 -0.29
CA ALA A 16 -10.94 32.12 0.51
C ALA A 16 -9.41 32.03 0.36
N PRO A 17 -8.64 32.01 1.47
CA PRO A 17 -7.21 31.79 1.39
C PRO A 17 -6.99 30.40 0.79
N LEU A 18 -6.33 30.35 -0.38
CA LEU A 18 -5.72 29.13 -0.89
C LEU A 18 -4.69 28.70 0.16
N GLY A 19 -5.07 27.73 1.00
CA GLY A 19 -4.17 27.10 1.94
C GLY A 19 -3.05 26.43 1.15
N MET A 20 -1.92 27.13 1.02
CA MET A 20 -0.66 26.49 0.63
C MET A 20 -0.39 25.44 1.70
N ALA A 21 -0.59 24.17 1.36
CA ALA A 21 -0.30 23.07 2.26
C ALA A 21 1.17 23.19 2.70
N THR A 22 1.39 23.40 4.00
CA THR A 22 2.74 23.49 4.56
C THR A 22 3.50 22.21 4.25
N GLU A 23 4.45 22.31 3.33
CA GLU A 23 5.31 21.20 2.94
C GLU A 23 6.38 21.02 4.01
N LEU A 24 6.29 19.93 4.78
CA LEU A 24 7.25 19.63 5.83
C LEU A 24 8.39 18.78 5.26
N GLU A 25 9.63 19.12 5.60
CA GLU A 25 10.78 18.31 5.22
C GLU A 25 10.73 16.94 5.93
N VAL A 26 10.91 15.86 5.16
CA VAL A 26 10.94 14.50 5.71
C VAL A 26 12.34 14.19 6.19
N LYS A 27 12.49 13.85 7.48
CA LYS A 27 13.78 13.43 8.04
C LYS A 27 14.28 12.15 7.37
N VAL A 28 15.42 12.27 6.69
CA VAL A 28 16.16 11.13 6.13
C VAL A 28 16.90 10.41 7.25
N LEU A 29 16.67 9.10 7.36
CA LEU A 29 17.31 8.25 8.37
C LEU A 29 18.60 7.62 7.83
N GLN A 30 18.53 7.12 6.59
CA GLN A 30 19.64 6.50 5.89
C GLN A 30 19.49 6.78 4.38
N GLU A 31 20.61 6.90 3.68
CA GLU A 31 20.60 7.06 2.24
C GLU A 31 21.74 6.29 1.57
N TRP A 32 21.47 5.86 0.34
CA TRP A 32 22.43 5.16 -0.50
C TRP A 32 22.28 5.63 -1.93
N SER A 33 23.39 5.72 -2.64
CA SER A 33 23.38 6.08 -4.06
C SER A 33 24.36 5.20 -4.82
N GLY A 34 24.10 5.01 -6.10
CA GLY A 34 24.96 4.23 -6.96
C GLY A 34 24.59 4.36 -8.41
N LYS A 35 25.39 3.70 -9.24
CA LYS A 35 25.23 3.65 -10.69
C LYS A 35 25.49 2.21 -11.12
N THR A 36 24.73 1.72 -12.09
CA THR A 36 24.99 0.42 -12.69
C THR A 36 24.97 0.53 -14.21
N PRO A 37 25.94 -0.08 -14.93
CA PRO A 37 25.92 -0.12 -16.38
C PRO A 37 24.84 -1.09 -16.93
N ASN A 38 24.30 -1.97 -16.08
CA ASN A 38 23.35 -2.99 -16.49
C ASN A 38 21.89 -2.48 -16.42
N ASN A 39 21.37 -2.02 -17.55
CA ASN A 39 19.99 -1.53 -17.68
C ASN A 39 18.90 -2.55 -17.32
N SER A 40 19.16 -3.86 -17.45
CA SER A 40 18.15 -4.88 -17.14
C SER A 40 17.76 -4.89 -15.67
N LEU A 41 18.63 -4.42 -14.77
CA LEU A 41 18.36 -4.35 -13.34
C LEU A 41 17.41 -3.20 -12.97
N LYS A 42 17.15 -2.26 -13.89
CA LYS A 42 16.26 -1.12 -13.68
C LYS A 42 14.83 -1.57 -13.39
N SER A 43 14.38 -2.64 -14.05
CA SER A 43 13.03 -3.20 -13.88
C SER A 43 12.77 -3.79 -12.49
N LEU A 44 13.82 -3.98 -11.68
CA LEU A 44 13.67 -4.39 -10.29
C LEU A 44 13.24 -3.25 -9.38
N ALA A 45 13.38 -1.99 -9.83
CA ALA A 45 12.83 -0.84 -9.12
C ALA A 45 11.30 -1.01 -9.00
N PRO A 46 10.70 -0.82 -7.82
CA PRO A 46 9.25 -0.89 -7.68
C PRO A 46 8.58 0.18 -8.53
N GLU A 47 7.55 -0.18 -9.31
CA GLU A 47 6.74 0.79 -10.06
C GLU A 47 6.08 1.83 -9.15
N SER A 48 5.82 1.46 -7.89
CA SER A 48 5.32 2.36 -6.86
C SER A 48 6.33 3.46 -6.44
N GLY A 49 7.61 3.29 -6.77
CA GLY A 49 8.69 4.19 -6.35
C GLY A 49 9.12 4.04 -4.89
N PHE A 50 8.68 2.99 -4.18
CA PHE A 50 9.06 2.73 -2.80
C PHE A 50 8.99 1.25 -2.42
N VAL A 51 9.67 0.88 -1.32
CA VAL A 51 9.74 -0.46 -0.75
C VAL A 51 9.19 -0.45 0.68
N THR A 52 8.28 -1.37 0.98
CA THR A 52 7.63 -1.52 2.30
C THR A 52 7.84 -2.90 2.95
N ALA A 53 8.58 -3.81 2.29
CA ALA A 53 8.75 -5.18 2.73
C ALA A 53 10.22 -5.63 2.68
N THR A 54 10.62 -6.43 3.68
CA THR A 54 12.00 -6.95 3.82
C THR A 54 12.45 -7.75 2.61
N GLU A 55 11.60 -8.61 2.05
CA GLU A 55 11.98 -9.44 0.89
C GLU A 55 12.20 -8.62 -0.38
N GLN A 56 11.36 -7.61 -0.62
CA GLN A 56 11.54 -6.68 -1.74
C GLN A 56 12.82 -5.86 -1.56
N TRP A 57 13.12 -5.42 -0.34
CA TRP A 57 14.36 -4.71 -0.01
C TRP A 57 15.60 -5.56 -0.25
N LYS A 58 15.59 -6.80 0.24
CA LYS A 58 16.67 -7.76 0.03
C LYS A 58 16.91 -8.02 -1.45
N LYS A 59 15.85 -8.29 -2.22
CA LYS A 59 15.94 -8.51 -3.68
C LYS A 59 16.56 -7.30 -4.39
N LEU A 60 16.06 -6.09 -4.09
CA LEU A 60 16.57 -4.86 -4.69
C LEU A 60 18.03 -4.60 -4.32
N TRP A 61 18.37 -4.70 -3.04
CA TRP A 61 19.70 -4.43 -2.52
C TRP A 61 20.75 -5.38 -3.11
N THR A 62 20.51 -6.70 -3.05
CA THR A 62 21.46 -7.69 -3.56
C THR A 62 21.66 -7.55 -5.06
N ALA A 63 20.63 -7.17 -5.81
CA ALA A 63 20.75 -6.97 -7.26
C ALA A 63 21.57 -5.72 -7.61
N TRP A 64 21.38 -4.62 -6.89
CA TRP A 64 22.02 -3.34 -7.21
C TRP A 64 23.38 -3.14 -6.52
N ARG A 65 23.60 -3.80 -5.39
CA ARG A 65 24.81 -3.69 -4.56
C ARG A 65 25.35 -5.08 -4.18
N PRO A 66 25.74 -5.90 -5.16
CA PRO A 66 26.25 -7.24 -4.88
C PRO A 66 27.51 -7.17 -4.02
N GLY A 67 27.58 -7.99 -2.98
CA GLY A 67 28.71 -8.05 -2.05
C GLY A 67 28.66 -7.05 -0.88
N GLU A 68 27.70 -6.12 -0.86
CA GLU A 68 27.48 -5.26 0.30
C GLU A 68 26.51 -5.89 1.31
N GLU A 69 26.77 -5.68 2.59
CA GLU A 69 25.88 -6.14 3.66
C GLU A 69 24.49 -5.48 3.54
N LEU A 70 23.43 -6.27 3.73
CA LEU A 70 22.05 -5.80 3.65
C LEU A 70 21.73 -4.87 4.83
N PRO A 71 21.38 -3.58 4.61
CA PRO A 71 21.05 -2.68 5.70
C PRO A 71 19.79 -3.12 6.43
N LYS A 72 19.83 -3.04 7.75
CA LYS A 72 18.70 -3.33 8.62
C LYS A 72 17.70 -2.16 8.59
N ILE A 73 16.51 -2.42 8.05
CA ILE A 73 15.40 -1.48 8.00
C ILE A 73 14.22 -2.04 8.78
N ASP A 74 13.68 -1.23 9.70
CA ASP A 74 12.44 -1.56 10.38
C ASP A 74 11.25 -1.11 9.52
N PHE A 75 10.74 -2.00 8.67
CA PHE A 75 9.59 -1.71 7.81
C PHE A 75 8.27 -1.52 8.56
N THR A 76 8.22 -1.69 9.89
CA THR A 76 7.06 -1.29 10.69
C THR A 76 7.02 0.22 10.88
N GLN A 77 8.19 0.86 10.98
CA GLN A 77 8.36 2.30 11.21
C GLN A 77 8.88 3.08 10.00
N GLN A 78 9.50 2.39 9.06
CA GLN A 78 10.24 2.99 7.95
C GLN A 78 9.72 2.52 6.59
N ILE A 79 10.01 3.33 5.59
CA ILE A 79 9.79 3.06 4.17
C ILE A 79 11.04 3.48 3.40
N VAL A 80 11.39 2.77 2.33
CA VAL A 80 12.51 3.14 1.47
C VAL A 80 11.97 3.73 0.17
N LEU A 81 12.28 4.98 -0.10
CA LEU A 81 11.97 5.66 -1.36
C LEU A 81 13.03 5.32 -2.40
N VAL A 82 12.61 5.10 -3.65
CA VAL A 82 13.46 4.64 -4.74
C VAL A 82 13.41 5.65 -5.88
N GLY A 83 14.50 6.38 -6.09
CA GLY A 83 14.68 7.27 -7.24
C GLY A 83 15.62 6.63 -8.25
N VAL A 84 15.25 6.64 -9.52
CA VAL A 84 16.05 6.11 -10.63
C VAL A 84 16.07 7.10 -11.79
N VAL A 85 17.23 7.27 -12.43
CA VAL A 85 17.39 8.11 -13.63
C VAL A 85 18.21 7.34 -14.66
N ASP A 86 17.79 7.41 -15.93
CA ASP A 86 18.51 6.78 -17.04
C ASP A 86 19.91 7.36 -17.24
N GLY A 87 20.82 6.53 -17.74
CA GLY A 87 22.23 6.86 -17.95
C GLY A 87 23.07 6.79 -16.68
N PRO A 88 24.40 6.96 -16.76
CA PRO A 88 25.31 6.89 -15.62
C PRO A 88 25.24 8.15 -14.74
N ASN A 89 24.03 8.59 -14.42
CA ASN A 89 23.72 9.86 -13.78
C ASN A 89 23.80 9.77 -12.26
N GLN A 90 24.23 10.87 -11.63
CA GLN A 90 24.06 11.01 -10.19
C GLN A 90 22.61 11.41 -9.92
N VAL A 91 21.98 10.73 -8.96
CA VAL A 91 20.56 10.92 -8.64
C VAL A 91 20.41 11.76 -7.37
N MET A 92 19.57 12.78 -7.47
CA MET A 92 19.06 13.58 -6.36
C MET A 92 17.62 13.13 -6.07
N LEU A 93 17.32 12.89 -4.81
CA LEU A 93 15.97 12.56 -4.34
C LEU A 93 15.68 13.45 -3.13
N ARG A 94 14.63 14.25 -3.21
CA ARG A 94 14.19 15.13 -2.11
C ARG A 94 12.78 14.75 -1.68
N PRO A 95 12.61 14.09 -0.52
CA PRO A 95 11.29 13.78 0.00
C PRO A 95 10.71 14.94 0.79
N THR A 96 9.41 15.13 0.65
CA THR A 96 8.61 16.13 1.34
C THR A 96 7.31 15.49 1.84
N MET A 97 6.75 16.02 2.93
CA MET A 97 5.52 15.55 3.53
C MET A 97 4.40 16.56 3.27
N GLN A 98 3.28 16.06 2.76
CA GLN A 98 2.03 16.78 2.64
C GLN A 98 0.95 15.89 3.25
N ILE A 99 0.22 16.35 4.28
CA ILE A 99 -0.94 15.67 4.92
C ILE A 99 -1.06 14.16 4.60
N GLU A 100 -0.40 13.32 5.39
CA GLU A 100 -0.43 11.85 5.27
C GLU A 100 0.12 11.28 3.94
N GLU A 101 0.82 12.08 3.14
CA GLU A 101 1.44 11.69 1.88
C GLU A 101 2.90 12.15 1.83
N ILE A 102 3.81 11.23 1.49
CA ILE A 102 5.17 11.60 1.11
C ILE A 102 5.18 11.87 -0.39
N ARG A 103 5.67 13.04 -0.79
CA ARG A 103 6.03 13.33 -2.17
C ARG A 103 7.53 13.32 -2.30
N PHE A 104 8.02 12.94 -3.47
CA PHE A 104 9.43 13.14 -3.78
C PHE A 104 9.63 13.38 -5.25
N VAL A 105 10.58 14.26 -5.55
CA VAL A 105 11.07 14.50 -6.91
C VAL A 105 12.43 13.83 -7.03
N THR A 106 12.61 13.13 -8.16
CA THR A 106 13.90 12.58 -8.56
C THR A 106 14.46 13.45 -9.68
N ALA A 107 15.70 13.90 -9.53
CA ALA A 107 16.45 14.60 -10.56
C ALA A 107 17.80 13.92 -10.76
N GLY A 108 18.46 14.17 -11.88
CA GLY A 108 19.82 13.66 -12.09
C GLY A 108 20.67 14.55 -12.98
N THR A 109 21.96 14.27 -13.01
CA THR A 109 22.88 14.86 -13.98
C THR A 109 22.46 14.52 -15.42
N ARG A 110 23.08 15.15 -16.43
CA ARG A 110 22.79 14.90 -17.86
C ARG A 110 23.99 14.25 -18.57
N MET A 111 24.40 13.09 -18.10
CA MET A 111 25.43 12.26 -18.72
C MET A 111 24.78 11.24 -19.67
N ALA A 112 25.26 11.21 -20.91
CA ALA A 112 24.89 10.19 -21.88
C ALA A 112 25.67 8.89 -21.61
N GLY A 113 25.04 7.76 -21.87
CA GLY A 113 25.66 6.44 -21.74
C GLY A 113 24.67 5.35 -21.31
N PRO A 114 25.10 4.08 -21.34
CA PRO A 114 24.29 2.97 -20.85
C PRO A 114 24.17 2.99 -19.33
N GLY A 115 23.22 2.23 -18.82
CA GLY A 115 23.00 2.08 -17.39
C GLY A 115 21.99 3.06 -16.80
N PHE A 116 21.92 3.05 -15.48
CA PHE A 116 21.10 3.98 -14.70
C PHE A 116 21.80 4.37 -13.40
N GLY A 117 21.46 5.55 -12.90
CA GLY A 117 21.74 5.98 -11.55
C GLY A 117 20.55 5.71 -10.63
N TYR A 118 20.81 5.50 -9.35
CA TYR A 118 19.76 5.38 -8.35
C TYR A 118 20.11 6.10 -7.06
N LYS A 119 19.07 6.49 -6.31
CA LYS A 119 19.15 6.93 -4.92
C LYS A 119 18.05 6.26 -4.10
N LEU A 120 18.44 5.64 -2.99
CA LEU A 120 17.58 4.94 -2.04
C LEU A 120 17.57 5.76 -0.75
N VAL A 121 16.40 6.09 -0.22
CA VAL A 121 16.27 6.95 0.96
C VAL A 121 15.30 6.32 1.95
N ALA A 122 15.79 5.92 3.12
CA ALA A 122 14.96 5.43 4.22
C ALA A 122 14.43 6.60 5.04
N VAL A 123 13.11 6.64 5.24
CA VAL A 123 12.41 7.68 6.00
C VAL A 123 11.39 7.06 6.95
N ASN A 124 10.99 7.80 7.97
CA ASN A 124 9.90 7.38 8.85
C ASN A 124 8.56 7.43 8.10
N LYS A 125 7.72 6.40 8.27
CA LYS A 125 6.39 6.32 7.62
C LYS A 125 5.21 6.57 8.57
N ALA A 126 5.45 6.99 9.82
CA ALA A 126 4.40 7.30 10.78
C ALA A 126 3.45 8.36 10.22
N GLY A 127 2.15 8.06 10.24
CA GLY A 127 1.10 8.94 9.68
C GLY A 127 1.03 8.95 8.16
N VAL A 128 1.88 8.21 7.44
CA VAL A 128 1.88 8.20 5.97
C VAL A 128 0.92 7.12 5.46
N LYS A 129 0.01 7.53 4.59
CA LYS A 129 -0.94 6.67 3.87
C LYS A 129 -0.53 6.46 2.41
N ARG A 130 0.15 7.45 1.79
CA ARG A 130 0.51 7.45 0.37
C ARG A 130 1.93 7.93 0.12
N VAL A 131 2.51 7.53 -1.01
CA VAL A 131 3.75 8.07 -1.57
C VAL A 131 3.54 8.36 -3.04
N ASN A 132 3.75 9.61 -3.49
CA ASN A 132 3.53 10.04 -4.89
C ASN A 132 2.17 9.55 -5.46
N GLY A 133 1.10 9.70 -4.69
CA GLY A 133 -0.25 9.25 -5.04
C GLY A 133 -0.52 7.75 -4.83
N GLN A 134 0.50 6.92 -4.61
CA GLN A 134 0.37 5.47 -4.45
C GLN A 134 0.19 5.07 -2.98
N PRO A 135 -0.79 4.24 -2.61
CA PRO A 135 -1.03 3.84 -1.22
C PRO A 135 0.06 2.90 -0.68
N ILE A 136 0.52 3.14 0.56
CA ILE A 136 1.54 2.30 1.24
C ILE A 136 0.98 0.92 1.62
N ASN A 137 -0.32 0.84 1.90
CA ASN A 137 -1.04 -0.37 2.26
C ASN A 137 -1.76 -1.04 1.08
N ALA A 138 -1.48 -0.64 -0.17
CA ALA A 138 -1.73 -1.57 -1.27
C ALA A 138 -0.78 -2.74 -1.02
N ALA A 139 -1.32 -3.79 -0.41
CA ALA A 139 -0.59 -5.02 -0.16
C ALA A 139 0.20 -5.33 -1.42
N SER A 140 1.52 -5.36 -1.29
CA SER A 140 2.42 -5.76 -2.36
C SER A 140 1.91 -7.10 -2.85
N ALA A 141 1.23 -7.07 -4.00
CA ALA A 141 0.88 -8.27 -4.70
C ALA A 141 2.23 -8.88 -5.06
N SER A 142 2.67 -9.88 -4.31
CA SER A 142 3.70 -10.77 -4.82
C SER A 142 3.19 -11.24 -6.18
N GLU A 143 4.06 -11.20 -7.20
CA GLU A 143 3.72 -11.70 -8.54
C GLU A 143 3.01 -13.05 -8.38
N GLY A 144 1.74 -13.12 -8.82
CA GLY A 144 0.90 -14.32 -8.68
C GLY A 144 -0.11 -14.35 -7.52
N SER A 145 -0.27 -13.31 -6.70
CA SER A 145 -1.32 -13.28 -5.66
C SER A 145 -2.64 -12.64 -6.16
N ILE A 146 -3.78 -13.25 -5.84
CA ILE A 146 -5.12 -12.71 -6.14
C ILE A 146 -5.62 -11.98 -4.89
N GLN A 147 -5.90 -10.68 -4.98
CA GLN A 147 -6.56 -9.93 -3.91
C GLN A 147 -8.07 -9.85 -4.20
N VAL A 148 -8.89 -10.08 -3.19
CA VAL A 148 -10.36 -10.06 -3.33
C VAL A 148 -11.01 -9.15 -2.32
N THR A 149 -12.16 -8.59 -2.73
CA THR A 149 -13.14 -7.96 -1.83
C THR A 149 -14.46 -8.69 -2.00
N VAL A 150 -14.93 -9.36 -0.95
CA VAL A 150 -16.19 -10.11 -0.96
C VAL A 150 -17.19 -9.39 -0.06
N ILE A 151 -18.39 -9.12 -0.59
CA ILE A 151 -19.52 -8.62 0.18
C ILE A 151 -20.58 -9.71 0.17
N GLY A 152 -20.89 -10.27 1.34
CA GLY A 152 -21.75 -11.43 1.45
C GLY A 152 -22.17 -11.73 2.89
N LYS A 153 -22.94 -12.81 3.04
CA LYS A 153 -23.38 -13.29 4.34
C LYS A 153 -22.24 -14.07 5.02
N LEU A 154 -21.84 -13.62 6.20
CA LEU A 154 -20.82 -14.29 7.02
C LEU A 154 -21.47 -15.40 7.86
N GLN A 155 -20.76 -16.51 8.05
CA GLN A 155 -21.13 -17.58 8.98
C GLN A 155 -19.90 -18.06 9.76
N THR A 156 -20.06 -18.31 11.06
CA THR A 156 -19.04 -18.80 11.98
C THR A 156 -19.50 -20.09 12.66
N GLY A 157 -18.60 -20.73 13.42
CA GLY A 157 -18.92 -21.93 14.20
C GLY A 157 -19.21 -23.17 13.35
N LEU A 158 -18.81 -23.17 12.08
CA LEU A 158 -18.96 -24.34 11.22
C LEU A 158 -17.96 -25.41 11.65
N VAL A 159 -18.47 -26.56 12.07
CA VAL A 159 -17.64 -27.74 12.34
C VAL A 159 -17.83 -28.69 11.17
N ALA A 160 -16.80 -28.89 10.37
CA ALA A 160 -16.78 -29.95 9.37
C ALA A 160 -16.43 -31.27 10.03
N ILE A 161 -17.02 -32.35 9.53
CA ILE A 161 -16.54 -33.71 9.79
C ILE A 161 -15.08 -33.75 9.32
N GLY A 162 -14.18 -34.32 10.13
CA GLY A 162 -12.74 -34.31 9.83
C GLY A 162 -11.97 -33.03 10.19
N GLY A 163 -12.65 -31.97 10.66
CA GLY A 163 -11.97 -30.77 11.20
C GLY A 163 -11.23 -29.91 10.17
N GLU A 164 -11.47 -30.13 8.87
CA GLU A 164 -10.69 -29.47 7.82
C GLU A 164 -11.04 -27.99 7.62
N THR A 165 -12.25 -27.57 7.99
CA THR A 165 -12.74 -26.20 7.78
C THR A 165 -12.02 -25.17 8.65
N THR A 166 -11.89 -23.93 8.17
CA THR A 166 -11.45 -22.81 9.02
C THR A 166 -12.51 -22.38 10.05
N GLY A 167 -13.73 -22.92 9.96
CA GLY A 167 -14.85 -22.63 10.85
C GLY A 167 -15.55 -21.30 10.58
N THR A 168 -15.07 -20.52 9.61
CA THR A 168 -15.68 -19.25 9.19
C THR A 168 -15.78 -19.20 7.67
N THR A 169 -16.95 -18.84 7.14
CA THR A 169 -17.19 -18.70 5.71
C THR A 169 -17.90 -17.40 5.36
N ILE A 170 -17.77 -16.97 4.11
CA ILE A 170 -18.59 -15.90 3.52
C ILE A 170 -19.24 -16.40 2.23
N THR A 171 -20.53 -16.13 2.08
CA THR A 171 -21.30 -16.53 0.89
C THR A 171 -21.82 -15.31 0.15
N ALA A 172 -21.52 -15.20 -1.15
CA ALA A 172 -22.04 -14.17 -2.03
C ALA A 172 -22.43 -14.76 -3.39
N LYS A 173 -23.61 -14.42 -3.90
CA LYS A 173 -24.15 -14.92 -5.18
C LYS A 173 -24.07 -16.46 -5.32
N GLY A 174 -24.31 -17.18 -4.24
CA GLY A 174 -24.29 -18.65 -4.22
C GLY A 174 -22.90 -19.29 -4.20
N ILE A 175 -21.83 -18.50 -4.12
CA ILE A 175 -20.46 -18.99 -3.98
C ILE A 175 -20.02 -18.78 -2.53
N THR A 176 -19.45 -19.81 -1.92
CA THR A 176 -18.96 -19.79 -0.55
C THR A 176 -17.44 -19.88 -0.53
N TRP A 177 -16.81 -18.97 0.20
CA TRP A 177 -15.37 -18.98 0.46
C TRP A 177 -15.12 -19.22 1.94
N GLU A 178 -14.05 -19.96 2.24
CA GLU A 178 -13.55 -20.09 3.60
C GLU A 178 -12.70 -18.89 3.96
N LEU A 179 -12.79 -18.48 5.22
CA LEU A 179 -12.03 -17.35 5.74
C LEU A 179 -10.96 -17.86 6.70
N GLU A 180 -9.71 -17.57 6.37
CA GLU A 180 -8.58 -17.75 7.27
C GLU A 180 -8.37 -16.45 8.05
N LEU A 181 -8.79 -16.46 9.32
CA LEU A 181 -8.64 -15.31 10.22
C LEU A 181 -7.27 -15.28 10.93
N GLY A 182 -6.48 -16.37 10.79
CA GLY A 182 -5.20 -16.54 11.46
C GLY A 182 -5.33 -16.45 12.97
N SER A 183 -4.29 -15.91 13.63
CA SER A 183 -4.26 -15.70 15.09
C SER A 183 -4.84 -14.35 15.54
N SER A 184 -5.55 -13.62 14.68
CA SER A 184 -6.10 -12.31 15.01
C SER A 184 -7.35 -12.42 15.89
N GLU A 185 -7.22 -12.10 17.18
CA GLU A 185 -8.35 -12.07 18.12
C GLU A 185 -9.41 -11.04 17.70
N GLU A 186 -8.98 -9.89 17.16
CA GLU A 186 -9.88 -8.85 16.67
C GLU A 186 -10.76 -9.35 15.51
N LEU A 187 -10.16 -10.04 14.52
CA LEU A 187 -10.92 -10.59 13.40
C LEU A 187 -11.88 -11.68 13.84
N ARG A 188 -11.53 -12.51 14.82
CA ARG A 188 -12.40 -13.54 15.39
C ARG A 188 -13.61 -12.94 16.10
N LYS A 189 -13.39 -11.97 17.00
CA LYS A 189 -14.48 -11.25 17.69
C LYS A 189 -15.40 -10.53 16.70
N MET A 190 -14.82 -9.92 15.67
CA MET A 190 -15.57 -9.26 14.61
C MET A 190 -16.40 -10.29 13.82
N ALA A 191 -15.84 -11.46 13.51
CA ALA A 191 -16.55 -12.52 12.80
C ALA A 191 -17.74 -13.05 13.62
N GLU A 192 -17.55 -13.33 14.91
CA GLU A 192 -18.63 -13.73 15.82
C GLU A 192 -19.73 -12.66 15.89
N THR A 193 -19.35 -11.38 15.98
CA THR A 193 -20.29 -10.26 16.02
C THR A 193 -21.10 -10.12 14.73
N LEU A 194 -20.49 -10.49 13.60
CA LEU A 194 -21.08 -10.41 12.26
C LEU A 194 -21.70 -11.74 11.80
N ASP A 195 -21.78 -12.75 12.67
CA ASP A 195 -22.34 -14.05 12.32
C ASP A 195 -23.79 -13.93 11.80
N GLY A 196 -24.05 -14.55 10.66
CA GLY A 196 -25.33 -14.48 9.95
C GLY A 196 -25.64 -13.14 9.26
N LYS A 197 -24.76 -12.12 9.37
CA LYS A 197 -24.98 -10.78 8.82
C LYS A 197 -24.22 -10.55 7.51
N GLN A 198 -24.58 -9.47 6.81
CA GLN A 198 -23.83 -8.98 5.66
C GLN A 198 -22.51 -8.33 6.12
N ALA A 199 -21.39 -8.80 5.56
CA ALA A 199 -20.06 -8.32 5.88
C ALA A 199 -19.26 -8.04 4.59
N LYS A 200 -18.26 -7.17 4.72
CA LYS A 200 -17.24 -6.91 3.69
C LYS A 200 -15.91 -7.49 4.17
N VAL A 201 -15.36 -8.41 3.40
CA VAL A 201 -14.08 -9.06 3.63
C VAL A 201 -13.11 -8.62 2.55
N THR A 202 -11.89 -8.22 2.94
CA THR A 202 -10.78 -8.03 2.01
C THR A 202 -9.61 -8.92 2.39
N GLY A 203 -8.98 -9.56 1.42
CA GLY A 203 -7.91 -10.51 1.67
C GLY A 203 -7.25 -11.02 0.40
N SER A 204 -6.35 -12.00 0.57
CA SER A 204 -5.78 -12.76 -0.56
C SER A 204 -6.52 -14.07 -0.73
N LEU A 205 -6.89 -14.39 -1.97
CA LEU A 205 -7.53 -15.65 -2.35
C LEU A 205 -6.48 -16.67 -2.77
N GLU A 206 -6.60 -17.87 -2.25
CA GLU A 206 -5.82 -19.03 -2.68
C GLU A 206 -6.70 -20.27 -2.82
N ARG A 207 -6.21 -21.21 -3.62
CA ARG A 207 -6.83 -22.52 -3.80
C ARG A 207 -5.98 -23.57 -3.08
N ARG A 208 -6.56 -24.30 -2.13
CA ARG A 208 -5.91 -25.42 -1.42
C ARG A 208 -6.57 -26.73 -1.79
N ALA A 209 -5.79 -27.81 -1.89
CA ALA A 209 -6.33 -29.16 -1.95
C ALA A 209 -6.87 -29.54 -0.57
N GLY A 210 -8.06 -30.11 -0.49
CA GLY A 210 -8.61 -30.71 0.73
C GLY A 210 -8.66 -32.23 0.64
N VAL A 211 -8.79 -32.90 1.80
CA VAL A 211 -8.87 -34.36 1.85
C VAL A 211 -10.31 -34.82 1.56
N GLU A 212 -11.31 -34.17 2.16
CA GLU A 212 -12.73 -34.48 1.92
C GLU A 212 -13.30 -33.68 0.75
N VAL A 213 -12.86 -32.43 0.57
CA VAL A 213 -13.24 -31.56 -0.54
C VAL A 213 -12.04 -31.32 -1.44
N ALA A 214 -12.12 -31.80 -2.68
CA ALA A 214 -10.99 -31.80 -3.62
C ALA A 214 -10.31 -30.43 -3.79
N GLU A 215 -11.11 -29.35 -3.83
CA GLU A 215 -10.59 -27.99 -3.94
C GLU A 215 -11.32 -27.03 -3.00
N ARG A 216 -10.54 -26.23 -2.26
CA ARG A 216 -11.02 -25.26 -1.29
C ARG A 216 -10.53 -23.87 -1.64
N TRP A 217 -11.45 -22.92 -1.67
CA TRP A 217 -11.15 -21.52 -1.92
C TRP A 217 -11.07 -20.76 -0.59
N ILE A 218 -9.87 -20.35 -0.21
CA ILE A 218 -9.60 -19.76 1.09
C ILE A 218 -9.17 -18.31 0.90
N VAL A 219 -9.80 -17.41 1.66
CA VAL A 219 -9.44 -16.01 1.72
C VAL A 219 -8.70 -15.76 3.03
N THR A 220 -7.41 -15.45 2.95
CA THR A 220 -6.65 -14.93 4.10
C THR A 220 -7.10 -13.50 4.38
N VAL A 221 -7.82 -13.33 5.49
CA VAL A 221 -8.52 -12.08 5.80
C VAL A 221 -7.53 -11.04 6.31
N LYS A 222 -7.52 -9.88 5.63
CA LYS A 222 -6.78 -8.68 6.06
C LYS A 222 -7.67 -7.67 6.78
N LYS A 223 -8.94 -7.57 6.35
CA LYS A 223 -9.94 -6.68 6.95
C LYS A 223 -11.31 -7.32 6.85
N LEU A 224 -12.08 -7.20 7.92
CA LEU A 224 -13.47 -7.63 8.04
C LEU A 224 -14.27 -6.50 8.67
N THR A 225 -15.36 -6.08 8.03
CA THR A 225 -16.27 -5.04 8.55
C THR A 225 -17.72 -5.37 8.23
N ALA A 226 -18.66 -4.73 8.92
CA ALA A 226 -20.07 -4.76 8.52
C ALA A 226 -20.24 -4.21 7.09
N ALA A 227 -21.17 -4.76 6.32
CA ALA A 227 -21.52 -4.20 5.02
C ALA A 227 -22.09 -2.78 5.19
N GLY A 228 -21.51 -1.79 4.49
CA GLY A 228 -21.92 -0.38 4.57
C GLY A 228 -21.12 0.49 5.55
N ALA A 229 -20.24 -0.09 6.37
CA ALA A 229 -19.22 0.67 7.09
C ALA A 229 -18.08 1.02 6.12
N ASN A 230 -17.89 2.32 5.86
CA ASN A 230 -16.78 2.84 5.04
C ASN A 230 -15.48 2.94 5.87
#